data_AF-A0A8S3JTV2-F1
#
_entry.id   AF-A0A8S3JTV2-F1
#
_cell.length_a   1.000
_cell.length_b   1.000
_cell.length_c   1.000
_cell.angle_alpha   90.00
_cell.angle_beta   90.00
_cell.angle_gamma   90.00
#
_symmetry.space_group_name_H-M   'P 1'
#
loop_
_entity.id
_entity.type
_entity.pdbx_description
1 polymer ?
#
loop_
_entity_poly.entity_id
_entity_poly.type
_entity_poly.pdbx_seq_one_letter_code
_entity_poly.pdbx_strand_id
1 'polypeptide(L)'
;MLSTNIATIFLNSLSEIPAKLATIPPFLILVAPRRTRSQRSYRYIIPDRQIALDNKIVQLVCLKCQLTNHNSNSDNGFYSCESCFARESPSLITPETDAKIVCYCSTCLSDLHRDLGKELINHNARRIPVEQHKLNLFAVLCIEVAHYVAFVKCQKQQEQHEWLFFDSTSDRIHNEKNIPLVDRVPDFEKWIETAGKDNYFFPDLDELR
;
A
#
# COMPACT_ATOMS: atom_id res chain seq x y z
N MET A 1 -2.09 12.02 -25.10
CA MET A 1 -1.70 11.76 -23.70
C MET A 1 -1.53 10.26 -23.52
N LEU A 2 -0.50 9.81 -22.80
CA LEU A 2 -0.20 8.39 -22.59
C LEU A 2 -1.01 7.81 -21.42
N SER A 3 -1.26 6.51 -21.48
CA SER A 3 -1.75 5.70 -20.37
C SER A 3 -0.55 5.17 -19.57
N THR A 4 -0.69 5.02 -18.26
CA THR A 4 0.36 4.42 -17.42
C THR A 4 -0.21 3.74 -16.19
N ASN A 5 0.60 2.93 -15.53
CA ASN A 5 0.27 2.24 -14.29
C ASN A 5 0.60 3.13 -13.07
N ILE A 6 -0.26 3.10 -12.04
CA ILE A 6 -0.04 3.89 -10.82
C ILE A 6 1.24 3.46 -10.09
N ALA A 7 1.60 2.17 -10.15
CA ALA A 7 2.85 1.66 -9.58
C ALA A 7 4.07 2.26 -10.27
N THR A 8 4.03 2.46 -11.59
CA THR A 8 5.10 3.12 -12.34
C THR A 8 5.26 4.58 -11.90
N ILE A 9 4.15 5.31 -11.75
CA ILE A 9 4.17 6.68 -11.24
C ILE A 9 4.77 6.70 -9.83
N PHE A 10 4.30 5.83 -8.93
CA PHE A 10 4.80 5.73 -7.57
C PHE A 10 6.31 5.47 -7.49
N LEU A 11 6.81 4.50 -8.26
CA LEU A 11 8.25 4.17 -8.32
C LEU A 11 9.10 5.33 -8.85
N ASN A 12 8.61 6.03 -9.87
CA ASN A 12 9.28 7.21 -10.39
C ASN A 12 9.32 8.33 -9.34
N SER A 13 8.21 8.57 -8.62
CA SER A 13 8.16 9.56 -7.54
C SER A 13 9.14 9.26 -6.40
N LEU A 14 9.32 7.99 -6.01
CA LEU A 14 10.35 7.60 -5.02
C LEU A 14 11.78 7.78 -5.54
N SER A 15 11.98 7.74 -6.86
CA SER A 15 13.31 7.94 -7.46
C SER A 15 13.66 9.42 -7.60
N GLU A 16 12.66 10.28 -7.86
CA GLU A 16 12.82 11.74 -7.96
C GLU A 16 13.07 12.40 -6.60
N ILE A 17 12.37 11.92 -5.56
CA ILE A 17 12.58 12.31 -4.18
C ILE A 17 13.15 11.08 -3.49
N PRO A 18 14.48 10.92 -3.36
CA PRO A 18 15.16 9.66 -3.01
C PRO A 18 14.81 9.19 -1.59
N ALA A 19 13.58 8.71 -1.45
CA ALA A 19 12.88 8.37 -0.24
C ALA A 19 12.42 6.92 -0.36
N LYS A 20 12.32 6.27 0.80
CA LYS A 20 11.88 4.88 0.91
C LYS A 20 10.93 4.76 2.08
N LEU A 21 10.05 3.78 2.02
CA LEU A 21 9.16 3.46 3.14
C LEU A 21 9.99 2.89 4.29
N ALA A 22 9.89 3.46 5.49
CA ALA A 22 10.66 3.01 6.65
C ALA A 22 10.23 1.62 7.17
N THR A 23 9.01 1.21 6.84
CA THR A 23 8.40 -0.08 7.22
C THR A 23 7.54 -0.59 6.07
N ILE A 24 7.12 -1.85 6.14
CA ILE A 24 6.13 -2.42 5.23
C ILE A 24 4.75 -1.94 5.72
N PRO A 25 4.03 -1.11 4.95
CA PRO A 25 2.77 -0.56 5.43
C PRO A 25 1.66 -1.63 5.39
N PRO A 26 0.73 -1.64 6.36
CA PRO A 26 -0.44 -2.53 6.30
C PRO A 26 -1.40 -2.15 5.16
N PHE A 27 -1.43 -0.88 4.76
CA PHE A 27 -2.13 -0.37 3.60
C PHE A 27 -1.36 0.79 2.96
N LEU A 28 -1.42 0.92 1.64
CA LEU A 28 -0.77 1.99 0.87
C LEU A 28 -1.81 2.75 0.05
N ILE A 29 -1.96 4.04 0.35
CA ILE A 29 -2.84 4.94 -0.42
C ILE A 29 -1.99 5.70 -1.42
N LEU A 30 -2.21 5.45 -2.71
CA LEU A 30 -1.55 6.18 -3.80
C LEU A 30 -2.50 7.22 -4.38
N VAL A 31 -2.07 8.48 -4.38
CA VAL A 31 -2.83 9.58 -4.96
C VAL A 31 -2.40 9.76 -6.41
N ALA A 32 -3.34 9.54 -7.33
CA ALA A 32 -3.12 9.79 -8.74
C ALA A 32 -2.81 11.29 -9.00
N PRO A 33 -1.72 11.62 -9.72
CA PRO A 33 -1.33 13.01 -9.93
C PRO A 33 -2.34 13.76 -10.79
N ARG A 34 -2.84 14.88 -10.26
CA ARG A 34 -3.66 15.87 -10.99
C ARG A 34 -2.95 17.22 -10.98
N ARG A 35 -2.84 17.87 -12.16
CA ARG A 35 -2.23 19.21 -12.26
C ARG A 35 -3.19 20.31 -11.83
N THR A 36 -4.47 20.19 -12.21
CA THR A 36 -5.56 21.06 -11.75
C THR A 36 -6.87 20.26 -11.67
N ARG A 37 -7.97 20.90 -11.25
CA ARG A 37 -9.31 20.29 -11.27
C ARG A 37 -9.73 19.80 -12.67
N SER A 38 -9.28 20.47 -13.73
CA SER A 38 -9.62 20.17 -15.13
C SER A 38 -8.49 19.52 -15.93
N GLN A 39 -7.23 19.62 -15.49
CA GLN A 39 -6.08 19.06 -16.21
C GLN A 39 -5.56 17.78 -15.54
N ARG A 40 -5.81 16.67 -16.23
CA ARG A 40 -5.23 15.36 -15.91
C ARG A 40 -3.86 15.25 -16.55
N SER A 41 -2.86 14.80 -15.79
CA SER A 41 -1.48 14.59 -16.30
C SER A 41 -1.37 13.41 -17.27
N TYR A 42 -2.32 12.47 -17.16
CA TYR A 42 -2.37 11.23 -17.93
C TYR A 42 -3.74 11.06 -18.55
N ARG A 43 -3.80 10.30 -19.65
CA ARG A 43 -5.07 9.95 -20.30
C ARG A 43 -5.85 8.98 -19.42
N TYR A 44 -5.18 7.89 -19.05
CA TYR A 44 -5.67 6.87 -18.13
C TYR A 44 -4.56 6.53 -17.13
N ILE A 45 -4.94 6.34 -15.88
CA ILE A 45 -4.05 5.76 -14.86
C ILE A 45 -4.66 4.42 -14.49
N ILE A 46 -3.91 3.37 -14.76
CA ILE A 46 -4.33 1.98 -14.55
C ILE A 46 -3.95 1.61 -13.12
N PRO A 47 -4.91 1.23 -12.27
CA PRO A 47 -4.59 0.78 -10.92
C PRO A 47 -4.03 -0.64 -10.98
N ASP A 48 -2.77 -0.81 -10.58
CA ASP A 48 -2.14 -2.13 -10.52
C ASP A 48 -2.86 -3.03 -9.52
N ARG A 49 -3.18 -4.26 -9.94
CA ARG A 49 -3.85 -5.26 -9.10
C ARG A 49 -3.01 -5.62 -7.87
N GLN A 50 -1.70 -5.54 -8.00
CA GLN A 50 -0.74 -5.89 -6.99
C GLN A 50 0.53 -5.06 -7.15
N ILE A 51 1.07 -4.57 -6.04
CA ILE A 51 2.37 -3.89 -5.98
C ILE A 51 3.30 -4.76 -5.14
N ALA A 52 4.35 -5.30 -5.76
CA ALA A 52 5.40 -6.01 -5.05
C ALA A 52 6.31 -5.00 -4.34
N LEU A 53 6.61 -5.25 -3.07
CA LEU A 53 7.57 -4.46 -2.32
C LEU A 53 8.96 -5.06 -2.49
N ASP A 54 9.97 -4.20 -2.58
CA ASP A 54 11.37 -4.59 -2.65
C ASP A 54 12.25 -3.58 -1.90
N ASN A 55 13.56 -3.82 -1.91
CA ASN A 55 14.54 -2.95 -1.25
C ASN A 55 14.72 -1.57 -1.94
N LYS A 56 14.09 -1.34 -3.11
CA LYS A 56 14.04 -0.02 -3.74
C LYS A 56 12.89 0.80 -3.17
N ILE A 57 11.77 0.17 -2.82
CA ILE A 57 10.58 0.83 -2.24
C ILE A 57 10.70 0.98 -0.73
N VAL A 58 11.16 -0.06 -0.03
CA VAL A 58 11.20 -0.12 1.43
C VAL A 58 12.65 -0.11 1.91
N GLN A 59 12.93 0.74 2.88
CA GLN A 59 14.15 0.72 3.67
C GLN A 59 13.76 0.44 5.11
N LEU A 60 13.89 -0.83 5.50
CA LEU A 60 13.78 -1.17 6.90
C LEU A 60 14.89 -0.44 7.69
N VAL A 61 14.54 0.06 8.85
CA VAL A 61 15.48 0.77 9.73
C VAL A 61 15.51 0.10 11.08
N CYS A 62 16.71 -0.29 11.51
CA CYS A 62 16.92 -0.89 12.82
C CYS A 62 16.72 0.17 13.90
N LEU A 63 15.77 -0.06 14.82
CA LEU A 63 15.45 0.87 15.89
C LEU A 63 16.67 1.19 16.77
N LYS A 64 17.40 0.14 17.19
CA LYS A 64 18.59 0.30 18.03
C LYS A 64 19.71 1.06 17.30
N CYS A 65 19.87 0.86 15.99
CA CYS A 65 20.86 1.60 15.20
C CYS A 65 20.57 3.11 15.17
N GLN A 66 19.30 3.52 15.08
CA GLN A 66 18.92 4.93 15.14
C GLN A 66 19.28 5.58 16.49
N LEU A 67 19.21 4.81 17.57
CA LEU A 67 19.50 5.30 18.92
C LEU A 67 21.00 5.33 19.23
N THR A 68 21.79 4.42 18.66
CA THR A 68 23.20 4.24 19.02
C THR A 68 24.21 4.72 17.98
N ASN A 69 23.76 5.36 16.88
CA ASN A 69 24.60 5.71 15.72
C ASN A 69 25.38 4.49 15.15
N HIS A 70 24.86 3.29 15.36
CA HIS A 70 25.44 2.08 14.79
C HIS A 70 25.11 2.01 13.30
N ASN A 71 26.14 2.06 12.45
CA ASN A 71 25.98 1.86 11.01
C ASN A 71 25.67 0.39 10.71
N SER A 72 24.38 0.05 10.63
CA SER A 72 23.96 -1.24 10.09
C SER A 72 24.35 -1.32 8.62
N ASN A 73 25.32 -2.16 8.26
CA ASN A 73 25.43 -2.61 6.88
C ASN A 73 24.13 -3.36 6.53
N SER A 74 23.35 -2.77 5.63
CA SER A 74 22.05 -3.29 5.16
C SER A 74 22.17 -4.67 4.50
N ASP A 75 23.38 -5.08 4.12
CA ASP A 75 23.64 -6.31 3.38
C ASP A 75 23.37 -7.59 4.19
N ASN A 76 23.38 -7.51 5.52
CA ASN A 76 23.07 -8.67 6.38
C ASN A 76 21.56 -8.88 6.62
N GLY A 77 20.72 -8.03 6.03
CA GLY A 77 19.27 -8.07 6.17
C GLY A 77 18.76 -7.61 7.54
N PHE A 78 17.44 -7.48 7.64
CA PHE A 78 16.73 -7.10 8.85
C PHE A 78 15.95 -8.28 9.42
N TYR A 79 15.79 -8.30 10.74
CA TYR A 79 15.17 -9.40 11.47
C TYR A 79 14.12 -8.87 12.44
N SER A 80 13.02 -9.59 12.60
CA SER A 80 12.06 -9.40 13.68
C SER A 80 12.19 -10.52 14.71
N CYS A 81 11.95 -10.20 15.98
CA CYS A 81 11.86 -11.19 17.05
C CYS A 81 10.72 -10.81 17.98
N GLU A 82 9.65 -11.60 17.97
CA GLU A 82 8.43 -11.36 18.75
C GLU A 82 8.70 -11.32 20.26
N SER A 83 9.54 -12.23 20.75
CA SER A 83 9.92 -12.31 22.17
C SER A 83 10.75 -11.11 22.65
N CYS A 84 11.46 -10.44 21.75
CA CYS A 84 12.19 -9.19 22.05
C CYS A 84 11.25 -7.98 21.96
N PHE A 85 10.37 -7.96 20.96
CA PHE A 85 9.35 -6.92 20.81
C PHE A 85 8.45 -6.81 22.04
N ALA A 86 7.94 -7.95 22.54
CA ALA A 86 7.07 -8.01 23.71
C ALA A 86 7.73 -7.54 25.02
N ARG A 87 9.06 -7.57 25.11
CA ARG A 87 9.83 -7.15 26.30
C ARG A 87 10.22 -5.68 26.28
N GLU A 88 10.59 -5.15 25.12
CA GLU A 88 10.98 -3.74 24.99
C GLU A 88 9.76 -2.78 24.98
N SER A 89 8.52 -3.27 24.88
CA SER A 89 7.36 -2.44 24.56
C SER A 89 6.13 -2.60 25.47
N PRO A 90 6.09 -1.93 26.63
CA PRO A 90 4.86 -1.26 27.09
C PRO A 90 4.83 0.22 26.68
N SER A 91 6.02 0.84 26.56
CA SER A 91 6.17 2.30 26.40
C SER A 91 6.38 2.78 24.97
N LEU A 92 6.73 1.87 24.05
CA LEU A 92 6.81 2.12 22.59
C LEU A 92 5.48 1.86 21.88
N ILE A 93 4.51 1.28 22.60
CA ILE A 93 3.12 1.20 22.18
C ILE A 93 2.48 2.54 22.53
N THR A 94 2.60 3.52 21.63
CA THR A 94 1.58 4.56 21.62
C THR A 94 0.26 3.88 21.24
N PRO A 95 -0.85 4.07 21.99
CA PRO A 95 -2.13 3.40 21.74
C PRO A 95 -2.72 3.68 20.34
N GLU A 96 -2.10 4.57 19.56
CA GLU A 96 -2.66 5.16 18.36
C GLU A 96 -1.99 4.74 17.04
N THR A 97 -0.97 3.87 17.05
CA THR A 97 -0.34 3.41 15.78
C THR A 97 -0.19 1.89 15.71
N ASP A 98 -1.07 1.30 14.89
CA ASP A 98 -1.01 -0.05 14.35
C ASP A 98 0.39 -0.51 13.93
N ALA A 99 0.72 -1.75 14.31
CA ALA A 99 1.64 -2.68 13.64
C ALA A 99 2.94 -2.10 13.02
N LYS A 100 3.73 -1.31 13.77
CA LYS A 100 5.13 -1.09 13.38
C LYS A 100 5.88 -2.42 13.51
N ILE A 101 6.31 -3.00 12.38
CA ILE A 101 7.24 -4.12 12.40
C ILE A 101 8.54 -3.63 13.03
N VAL A 102 8.80 -4.00 14.28
CA VAL A 102 10.09 -3.72 14.91
C VAL A 102 11.12 -4.64 14.27
N CYS A 103 12.11 -4.02 13.64
CA CYS A 103 13.20 -4.72 12.98
C CYS A 103 14.54 -4.34 13.59
N TYR A 104 15.45 -5.31 13.56
CA TYR A 104 16.81 -5.22 14.05
C TYR A 104 17.77 -5.64 12.93
N CYS A 105 18.92 -4.98 12.83
CA CYS A 105 20.02 -5.55 12.05
C CYS A 105 20.60 -6.76 12.80
N SER A 106 21.31 -7.63 12.10
CA SER A 106 21.91 -8.85 12.67
C SER A 106 22.76 -8.58 13.92
N THR A 107 23.59 -7.52 13.91
CA THR A 107 24.44 -7.13 15.04
C THR A 107 23.62 -6.69 16.24
N CYS A 108 22.69 -5.73 16.06
CA CYS A 108 21.88 -5.22 17.16
C CYS A 108 20.98 -6.29 17.77
N LEU A 109 20.46 -7.22 16.95
CA LEU A 109 19.71 -8.37 17.44
C LEU A 109 20.60 -9.29 18.28
N SER A 110 21.81 -9.59 17.79
CA SER A 110 22.77 -10.44 18.50
C SER A 110 23.21 -9.82 19.82
N ASP A 111 23.41 -8.50 19.87
CA ASP A 111 23.74 -7.79 21.09
C ASP A 111 22.59 -7.80 22.09
N LEU A 112 21.36 -7.50 21.63
CA LEU A 112 20.17 -7.59 22.46
C LEU A 112 20.02 -9.00 23.06
N HIS A 113 20.26 -10.02 22.25
CA HIS A 113 20.22 -11.41 22.66
C HIS A 113 21.36 -11.81 23.61
N ARG A 114 22.56 -11.25 23.44
CA ARG A 114 23.70 -11.50 24.34
C ARG A 114 23.42 -11.02 25.76
N ASP A 115 22.81 -9.84 25.87
CA ASP A 115 22.45 -9.23 27.15
C ASP A 115 21.38 -10.04 27.91
N LEU A 116 20.58 -10.85 27.20
CA LEU A 116 19.48 -11.65 27.77
C LEU A 116 19.90 -13.05 28.28
N GLY A 117 21.13 -13.51 28.03
CA GLY A 117 21.65 -14.78 28.58
C GLY A 117 20.95 -16.06 28.09
N LYS A 118 21.03 -17.16 28.87
CA LYS A 118 20.56 -18.53 28.51
C LYS A 118 19.04 -18.66 28.26
N GLU A 119 18.24 -17.61 28.45
CA GLU A 119 16.79 -17.61 28.14
C GLU A 119 16.50 -17.66 26.62
N LEU A 120 17.55 -17.62 25.80
CA LEU A 120 17.49 -17.39 24.37
C LEU A 120 17.23 -18.60 23.48
N ILE A 121 17.25 -19.82 24.02
CA ILE A 121 17.13 -21.07 23.24
C ILE A 121 15.81 -21.10 22.43
N ASN A 122 14.82 -20.29 22.82
CA ASN A 122 13.50 -20.22 22.21
C ASN A 122 13.17 -18.90 21.47
N HIS A 123 14.14 -18.02 21.25
CA HIS A 123 13.88 -16.77 20.51
C HIS A 123 13.87 -17.02 19.00
N ASN A 124 12.67 -17.02 18.41
CA ASN A 124 12.46 -17.15 16.97
C ASN A 124 12.71 -15.82 16.24
N ALA A 125 13.97 -15.43 16.13
CA ALA A 125 14.35 -14.35 15.22
C ALA A 125 14.10 -14.80 13.77
N ARG A 126 13.36 -13.99 13.02
CA ARG A 126 13.02 -14.26 11.62
C ARG A 126 13.56 -13.14 10.76
N ARG A 127 14.26 -13.50 9.69
CA ARG A 127 14.62 -12.53 8.65
C ARG A 127 13.33 -11.95 8.06
N ILE A 128 13.33 -10.66 7.76
CA ILE A 128 12.23 -9.96 7.08
C ILE A 128 12.54 -9.95 5.58
N PRO A 129 11.86 -10.77 4.76
CA PRO A 129 12.08 -10.80 3.32
C PRO A 129 11.18 -9.76 2.65
N VAL A 130 11.66 -8.52 2.51
CA VAL A 130 10.89 -7.42 1.90
C VAL A 130 10.38 -7.83 0.52
N GLU A 131 11.22 -8.50 -0.27
CA GLU A 131 10.94 -9.02 -1.61
C GLU A 131 9.78 -10.02 -1.70
N GLN A 132 9.33 -10.58 -0.58
CA GLN A 132 8.20 -11.51 -0.53
C GLN A 132 6.87 -10.81 -0.24
N HIS A 133 6.88 -9.51 0.08
CA HIS A 133 5.67 -8.78 0.43
C HIS A 133 5.02 -8.16 -0.80
N LYS A 134 3.68 -8.30 -0.86
CA LYS A 134 2.88 -7.77 -1.95
C LYS A 134 1.63 -7.10 -1.38
N LEU A 135 1.32 -5.92 -1.87
CA LEU A 135 0.10 -5.18 -1.53
C LEU A 135 -0.92 -5.41 -2.63
N ASN A 136 -2.10 -5.92 -2.26
CA ASN A 136 -3.18 -6.19 -3.22
C ASN A 136 -4.12 -4.98 -3.26
N LEU A 137 -4.52 -4.59 -4.47
CA LEU A 137 -5.52 -3.55 -4.66
C LEU A 137 -6.87 -4.03 -4.11
N PHE A 138 -7.44 -3.22 -3.21
CA PHE A 138 -8.77 -3.51 -2.63
C PHE A 138 -9.77 -2.37 -2.78
N ALA A 139 -9.34 -1.15 -3.12
CA ALA A 139 -10.24 -0.04 -3.37
C ALA A 139 -9.63 0.97 -4.34
N VAL A 140 -10.49 1.64 -5.11
CA VAL A 140 -10.16 2.78 -5.96
C VAL A 140 -11.19 3.88 -5.69
N LEU A 141 -10.70 5.03 -5.23
CA LEU A 141 -11.53 6.22 -5.05
C LEU A 141 -11.44 7.09 -6.31
N CYS A 142 -12.58 7.32 -6.95
CA CYS A 142 -12.70 8.07 -8.18
C CYS A 142 -13.38 9.42 -7.91
N ILE A 143 -12.96 10.43 -8.67
CA ILE A 143 -13.63 11.73 -8.72
C ILE A 143 -13.57 12.26 -10.15
N GLU A 144 -14.68 12.72 -10.66
CA GLU A 144 -14.69 13.43 -11.93
C GLU A 144 -14.37 14.92 -11.72
N VAL A 145 -15.33 15.69 -11.17
CA VAL A 145 -15.21 17.14 -10.90
C VAL A 145 -15.32 17.47 -9.42
N ALA A 146 -16.41 17.01 -8.78
CA ALA A 146 -16.71 17.28 -7.37
C ALA A 146 -17.42 16.11 -6.66
N HIS A 147 -17.80 15.07 -7.40
CA HIS A 147 -18.50 13.91 -6.89
C HIS A 147 -17.54 12.74 -6.72
N TYR A 148 -17.47 12.19 -5.52
CA TYR A 148 -16.63 11.03 -5.21
C TYR A 148 -17.47 9.75 -5.28
N VAL A 149 -16.92 8.75 -5.95
CA VAL A 149 -17.46 7.39 -6.03
C VAL A 149 -16.34 6.40 -5.74
N ALA A 150 -16.68 5.20 -5.28
CA ALA A 150 -15.69 4.20 -4.92
C ALA A 150 -15.93 2.88 -5.67
N PHE A 151 -14.83 2.24 -6.05
CA PHE A 151 -14.82 0.82 -6.42
C PHE A 151 -14.13 0.06 -5.29
N VAL A 152 -14.77 -0.98 -4.76
CA VAL A 152 -14.25 -1.73 -3.61
C VAL A 152 -14.29 -3.22 -3.93
N LYS A 153 -13.19 -3.92 -3.62
CA LYS A 153 -13.06 -5.37 -3.73
C LYS A 153 -13.58 -6.00 -2.44
N CYS A 154 -14.71 -6.68 -2.54
CA CYS A 154 -15.32 -7.40 -1.43
C CYS A 154 -15.02 -8.90 -1.56
N GLN A 155 -14.68 -9.51 -0.44
CA GLN A 155 -14.59 -10.96 -0.37
C GLN A 155 -15.99 -11.54 -0.25
N LYS A 156 -16.29 -12.55 -1.08
CA LYS A 156 -17.57 -13.24 -1.06
C LYS A 156 -17.51 -14.48 -0.17
N GLN A 157 -17.12 -15.62 -0.74
CA GLN A 157 -16.91 -16.90 -0.05
C GLN A 157 -15.74 -17.64 -0.72
N GLN A 158 -14.99 -18.44 0.04
CA GLN A 158 -13.93 -19.34 -0.47
C GLN A 158 -13.01 -18.70 -1.51
N GLU A 159 -12.30 -17.62 -1.12
CA GLU A 159 -11.29 -16.93 -1.95
C GLU A 159 -11.81 -16.27 -3.25
N GLN A 160 -13.12 -16.28 -3.50
CA GLN A 160 -13.71 -15.49 -4.58
C GLN A 160 -13.93 -14.05 -4.11
N HIS A 161 -13.50 -13.11 -4.96
CA HIS A 161 -13.68 -11.68 -4.74
C HIS A 161 -14.60 -11.09 -5.81
N GLU A 162 -15.43 -10.14 -5.43
CA GLU A 162 -16.24 -9.33 -6.33
C GLU A 162 -15.88 -7.85 -6.19
N TRP A 163 -16.02 -7.09 -7.27
CA TRP A 163 -15.90 -5.63 -7.23
C TRP A 163 -17.28 -5.02 -7.14
N LEU A 164 -17.42 -4.04 -6.25
CA LEU A 164 -18.63 -3.25 -6.06
C LEU A 164 -18.33 -1.78 -6.39
N PHE A 165 -19.28 -1.13 -7.05
CA PHE A 165 -19.36 0.32 -7.20
C PHE A 165 -20.21 0.89 -6.08
N PHE A 166 -19.79 2.01 -5.51
CA PHE A 166 -20.51 2.74 -4.49
C PHE A 166 -20.62 4.23 -4.84
N ASP A 167 -21.86 4.71 -4.83
CA ASP A 167 -22.19 6.13 -4.95
C ASP A 167 -23.11 6.52 -3.79
N SER A 168 -22.65 7.46 -2.96
CA SER A 168 -23.38 7.90 -1.77
C SER A 168 -24.57 8.82 -2.06
N THR A 169 -24.64 9.40 -3.26
CA THR A 169 -25.68 10.35 -3.67
C THR A 169 -26.26 10.00 -5.04
N SER A 170 -26.40 8.71 -5.32
CA SER A 170 -26.87 8.21 -6.61
C SER A 170 -28.29 8.67 -6.96
N ASP A 171 -29.16 8.81 -5.96
CA ASP A 171 -30.53 9.31 -6.14
C ASP A 171 -31.00 10.12 -4.91
N ARG A 172 -32.20 10.73 -4.96
CA ARG A 172 -32.76 11.56 -3.89
C ARG A 172 -34.25 11.30 -3.67
N ILE A 173 -34.64 11.11 -2.42
CA ILE A 173 -36.05 11.10 -1.99
C ILE A 173 -36.51 12.55 -1.79
N HIS A 174 -37.50 12.98 -2.56
CA HIS A 174 -38.12 14.32 -2.48
C HIS A 174 -37.11 15.50 -2.51
N ASN A 175 -35.96 15.36 -3.17
CA ASN A 175 -34.88 16.35 -3.17
C ASN A 175 -34.32 16.75 -1.78
N GLU A 176 -34.54 15.93 -0.76
CA GLU A 176 -34.12 16.23 0.62
C GLU A 176 -33.12 15.21 1.16
N LYS A 177 -33.29 13.93 0.84
CA LYS A 177 -32.47 12.83 1.37
C LYS A 177 -31.80 12.06 0.26
N ASN A 178 -30.49 11.84 0.37
CA ASN A 178 -29.73 11.06 -0.59
C ASN A 178 -30.00 9.56 -0.40
N ILE A 179 -30.08 8.83 -1.51
CA ILE A 179 -30.17 7.38 -1.57
C ILE A 179 -28.83 6.87 -2.11
N PRO A 180 -28.08 6.06 -1.33
CA PRO A 180 -26.85 5.46 -1.83
C PRO A 180 -27.15 4.28 -2.76
N LEU A 181 -26.26 4.05 -3.71
CA LEU A 181 -26.26 2.89 -4.61
C LEU A 181 -25.02 2.04 -4.36
N VAL A 182 -25.21 0.72 -4.29
CA VAL A 182 -24.14 -0.29 -4.30
C VAL A 182 -24.45 -1.29 -5.40
N ASP A 183 -23.60 -1.33 -6.43
CA ASP A 183 -23.79 -2.18 -7.60
C ASP A 183 -22.59 -3.09 -7.85
N ARG A 184 -22.83 -4.27 -8.43
CA ARG A 184 -21.77 -5.20 -8.81
C ARG A 184 -21.08 -4.76 -10.10
N VAL A 185 -19.75 -4.91 -10.13
CA VAL A 185 -18.91 -4.60 -11.29
C VAL A 185 -18.08 -5.83 -11.67
N PRO A 186 -18.70 -6.87 -12.25
CA PRO A 186 -18.02 -8.15 -12.54
C PRO A 186 -16.85 -7.99 -13.52
N ASP A 187 -16.91 -6.98 -14.40
CA ASP A 187 -15.90 -6.76 -15.44
C ASP A 187 -14.70 -5.91 -14.97
N PHE A 188 -14.67 -5.43 -13.73
CA PHE A 188 -13.64 -4.50 -13.26
C PHE A 188 -12.21 -5.06 -13.40
N GLU A 189 -11.98 -6.31 -13.02
CA GLU A 189 -10.68 -6.98 -13.16
C GLU A 189 -10.26 -7.09 -14.63
N LYS A 190 -11.22 -7.40 -15.51
CA LYS A 190 -10.99 -7.48 -16.95
C LYS A 190 -10.61 -6.11 -17.51
N TRP A 191 -11.32 -5.05 -17.12
CA TRP A 191 -11.01 -3.68 -17.55
C TRP A 191 -9.59 -3.27 -17.17
N ILE A 192 -9.14 -3.55 -15.94
CA ILE A 192 -7.76 -3.24 -15.51
C ILE A 192 -6.74 -4.05 -16.30
N GLU A 193 -7.00 -5.34 -16.53
CA GLU A 193 -6.08 -6.22 -17.27
C GLU A 193 -5.87 -5.77 -18.72
N THR A 194 -6.93 -5.28 -19.37
CA THR A 194 -6.90 -4.92 -20.78
C THR A 194 -6.59 -3.44 -21.02
N ALA A 195 -6.74 -2.56 -20.01
CA ALA A 195 -6.47 -1.13 -20.12
C ALA A 195 -5.02 -0.79 -20.56
N GLY A 196 -4.06 -1.67 -20.29
CA GLY A 196 -2.66 -1.50 -20.71
C GLY A 196 -2.35 -1.98 -22.13
N LYS A 197 -3.25 -2.76 -22.75
CA LYS A 197 -3.06 -3.39 -24.06
C LYS A 197 -3.76 -2.64 -25.17
N ASP A 198 -4.88 -1.99 -24.86
CA ASP A 198 -5.73 -1.36 -25.84
C ASP A 198 -5.82 0.15 -25.60
N ASN A 199 -5.27 0.93 -26.54
CA ASN A 199 -5.43 2.39 -26.59
C ASN A 199 -6.90 2.84 -26.83
N TYR A 200 -7.85 1.91 -26.89
CA TYR A 200 -9.20 2.08 -27.46
C TYR A 200 -10.34 1.60 -26.55
N PHE A 201 -10.14 1.36 -25.24
CA PHE A 201 -11.25 0.91 -24.38
C PHE A 201 -12.39 1.92 -24.19
N PHE A 202 -12.13 3.21 -24.46
CA PHE A 202 -13.13 4.26 -24.30
C PHE A 202 -13.09 5.22 -25.50
N PRO A 203 -13.50 4.80 -26.70
CA PRO A 203 -13.59 5.69 -27.84
C PRO A 203 -14.61 6.81 -27.56
N ASP A 204 -15.71 6.49 -26.89
CA ASP A 204 -16.79 7.42 -26.54
C ASP A 204 -16.36 8.53 -25.55
N LEU A 205 -15.32 8.31 -24.74
CA LEU A 205 -14.80 9.34 -23.83
C LEU A 205 -13.92 10.37 -24.55
N ASP A 206 -13.41 10.07 -25.74
CA ASP A 206 -12.72 11.05 -26.58
C ASP A 206 -13.71 11.96 -27.33
N GLU A 207 -14.94 11.49 -27.60
CA GLU A 207 -15.99 12.28 -28.26
C GLU A 207 -16.69 13.27 -27.31
N LEU A 208 -16.58 13.07 -26.00
CA LEU A 208 -17.17 13.90 -24.94
C LEU A 208 -16.28 15.06 -24.47
N ARG A 209 -15.21 15.40 -25.21
CA ARG A 209 -14.27 16.49 -24.90
C ARG A 209 -14.40 17.72 -25.78
#